data_AF-A0A6J4UWI0-F1
#
_entry.id   AF-A0A6J4UWI0-F1
#
_cell.length_a   1.000
_cell.length_b   1.000
_cell.length_c   1.000
_cell.angle_alpha   90.00
_cell.angle_beta   90.00
_cell.angle_gamma   90.00
#
_symmetry.space_group_name_H-M   'P 1'
#
loop_
_entity.id
_entity.type
_entity.pdbx_description
1 polymer ?
#
loop_
_entity_poly.entity_id
_entity_poly.type
_entity_poly.pdbx_seq_one_letter_code
_entity_poly.pdbx_strand_id
1 'polypeptide(L)'
;MDSTQPAPLVVSGDTHQLSIARATTEHLSTQTATPNKRPFVHPLSGPDGQGMLTEDVPAHHPWQHGLYTGLKRVNGVGFWEEGVRGGATDGTFHPRLEAPTVTGASASWRVETAWRALGGQHLLTEAQVWRLTDQGEHYLLGLNWSLQAAVDLDIEAGYGGPPYRPATGGDVLTSEGSGKVDSRARARPLDAARRADDASWRRLDGSPRQPRLPGFVAL
;
A
#
# COMPACT_ATOMS: atom_id res chain seq x y z
N MET A 1 -27.55 21.08 -4.13
CA MET A 1 -26.22 21.61 -3.77
C MET A 1 -25.32 21.23 -4.92
N ASP A 2 -24.73 22.23 -5.56
CA ASP A 2 -23.91 22.05 -6.75
C ASP A 2 -22.64 21.29 -6.34
N SER A 3 -22.53 20.02 -6.73
CA SER A 3 -21.33 19.22 -6.46
C SER A 3 -20.25 19.69 -7.41
N THR A 4 -19.48 20.70 -6.98
CA THR A 4 -18.33 21.19 -7.73
C THR A 4 -17.40 20.01 -8.01
N GLN A 5 -17.16 19.71 -9.29
CA GLN A 5 -16.21 18.69 -9.68
C GLN A 5 -14.83 19.00 -9.05
N PRO A 6 -14.13 17.99 -8.49
CA PRO A 6 -12.83 18.21 -7.89
C PRO A 6 -11.85 18.79 -8.89
N ALA A 7 -10.93 19.64 -8.40
CA ALA A 7 -9.86 20.17 -9.23
C ALA A 7 -9.03 19.01 -9.83
N PRO A 8 -8.49 19.16 -11.05
CA PRO A 8 -7.56 18.19 -11.59
C PRO A 8 -6.38 17.98 -10.65
N LEU A 9 -5.88 16.75 -10.56
CA LEU A 9 -4.67 16.45 -9.83
C LEU A 9 -3.44 16.88 -10.64
N VAL A 10 -2.38 17.21 -9.92
CA VAL A 10 -1.05 17.47 -10.43
C VAL A 10 -0.06 16.64 -9.63
N VAL A 11 1.04 16.29 -10.29
CA VAL A 11 2.10 15.46 -9.70
C VAL A 11 3.46 16.13 -9.85
N SER A 12 4.29 15.99 -8.83
CA SER A 12 5.67 16.46 -8.81
C SER A 12 6.55 15.47 -8.05
N GLY A 13 7.86 15.51 -8.28
CA GLY A 13 8.81 14.64 -7.58
C GLY A 13 9.94 14.14 -8.47
N ASP A 14 10.53 13.03 -8.05
CA ASP A 14 11.68 12.38 -8.67
C ASP A 14 11.55 10.84 -8.64
N THR A 15 12.66 10.12 -8.82
CA THR A 15 12.68 8.65 -8.83
C THR A 15 12.49 7.99 -7.46
N HIS A 16 12.45 8.78 -6.38
CA HIS A 16 12.33 8.32 -5.00
C HIS A 16 11.10 8.89 -4.29
N GLN A 17 10.47 9.94 -4.82
CA GLN A 17 9.30 10.54 -4.24
C GLN A 17 8.33 11.05 -5.30
N LEU A 18 7.04 10.82 -5.08
CA LEU A 18 5.95 11.36 -5.88
C LEU A 18 4.95 12.06 -4.97
N SER A 19 4.81 13.37 -5.14
CA SER A 19 3.78 14.18 -4.48
C SER A 19 2.58 14.35 -5.41
N ILE A 20 1.38 14.21 -4.86
CA ILE A 20 0.10 14.38 -5.54
C ILE A 20 -0.64 15.53 -4.85
N ALA A 21 -1.09 16.50 -5.63
CA ALA A 21 -1.79 17.68 -5.15
C ALA A 21 -2.97 18.00 -6.07
N ARG A 22 -3.94 18.79 -5.59
CA ARG A 22 -4.90 19.47 -6.45
C ARG A 22 -4.18 20.57 -7.24
N ALA A 23 -4.65 20.91 -8.43
CA ALA A 23 -4.11 22.02 -9.22
C ALA A 23 -4.19 23.39 -8.49
N THR A 24 -4.99 23.48 -7.42
CA THR A 24 -5.04 24.60 -6.47
C THR A 24 -3.88 24.63 -5.47
N THR A 25 -2.89 23.75 -5.62
CA THR A 25 -1.68 23.57 -4.77
C THR A 25 -1.91 22.91 -3.41
N GLU A 26 -3.11 22.43 -3.13
CA GLU A 26 -3.39 21.65 -1.92
C GLU A 26 -2.80 20.24 -2.01
N HIS A 27 -1.89 19.92 -1.08
CA HIS A 27 -1.22 18.62 -1.04
C HIS A 27 -2.15 17.51 -0.54
N LEU A 28 -2.23 16.41 -1.30
CA LEU A 28 -3.09 15.28 -0.97
C LEU A 28 -2.28 14.10 -0.42
N SER A 29 -1.24 13.69 -1.12
CA SER A 29 -0.48 12.50 -0.72
C SER A 29 0.94 12.47 -1.26
N THR A 30 1.83 11.75 -0.59
CA THR A 30 3.18 11.48 -1.07
C THR A 30 3.51 9.99 -1.04
N GLN A 31 3.89 9.42 -2.19
CA GLN A 31 4.55 8.13 -2.27
C GLN A 31 6.05 8.31 -2.09
N THR A 32 6.65 7.57 -1.17
CA THR A 32 8.10 7.51 -0.95
C THR A 32 8.64 6.13 -1.33
N ALA A 33 9.77 6.10 -2.01
CA ALA A 33 10.48 4.94 -2.55
C ALA A 33 12.00 5.13 -2.40
N THR A 34 12.43 5.46 -1.18
CA THR A 34 13.84 5.68 -0.84
C THR A 34 14.65 4.38 -1.01
N PRO A 35 15.89 4.45 -1.56
CA PRO A 35 16.74 3.26 -1.68
C PRO A 35 16.97 2.57 -0.33
N ASN A 36 16.99 1.23 -0.33
CA ASN A 36 17.18 0.39 0.87
C ASN A 36 16.07 0.52 1.94
N LYS A 37 14.94 1.13 1.59
CA LYS A 37 13.79 1.35 2.47
C LYS A 37 12.51 0.84 1.85
N ARG A 38 11.57 0.44 2.70
CA ARG A 38 10.25 -0.01 2.31
C ARG A 38 9.51 1.18 1.70
N PRO A 39 8.84 1.04 0.56
CA PRO A 39 8.02 2.11 0.03
C PRO A 39 6.74 2.28 0.85
N PHE A 40 6.29 3.51 0.98
CA PHE A 40 5.08 3.87 1.72
C PHE A 40 4.41 5.12 1.16
N VAL A 41 3.12 5.29 1.43
CA VAL A 41 2.39 6.54 1.19
C VAL A 41 2.24 7.29 2.51
N HIS A 42 2.92 8.42 2.61
CA HIS A 42 2.80 9.39 3.68
C HIS A 42 3.44 10.72 3.24
N PRO A 43 2.82 11.89 3.50
CA PRO A 43 1.50 12.04 4.12
C PRO A 43 0.33 11.60 3.21
N LEU A 44 -0.85 11.48 3.80
CA LEU A 44 -2.15 11.38 3.13
C LEU A 44 -3.14 12.25 3.93
N SER A 45 -3.48 13.41 3.38
CA SER A 45 -4.36 14.41 4.02
C SER A 45 -5.83 13.98 3.95
N GLY A 46 -6.70 14.61 4.73
CA GLY A 46 -8.16 14.50 4.55
C GLY A 46 -8.65 15.14 3.23
N PRO A 47 -9.84 14.78 2.73
CA PRO A 47 -10.47 15.39 1.55
C PRO A 47 -10.76 16.89 1.69
N ASP A 48 -11.04 17.34 2.89
CA ASP A 48 -11.27 18.75 3.26
C ASP A 48 -9.98 19.53 3.57
N GLY A 49 -8.82 18.89 3.38
CA GLY A 49 -7.50 19.44 3.75
C GLY A 49 -7.28 19.55 5.26
N GLN A 50 -8.23 19.08 6.07
CA GLN A 50 -8.14 19.10 7.52
C GLN A 50 -7.70 17.73 8.04
N GLY A 51 -6.60 17.72 8.79
CA GLY A 51 -6.09 16.51 9.42
C GLY A 51 -5.35 15.57 8.47
N MET A 52 -4.76 14.56 9.09
CA MET A 52 -3.85 13.61 8.46
C MET A 52 -4.37 12.19 8.69
N LEU A 53 -4.56 11.44 7.61
CA LEU A 53 -5.10 10.08 7.64
C LEU A 53 -4.03 9.02 7.94
N THR A 54 -2.74 9.39 7.85
CA THR A 54 -1.60 8.48 8.04
C THR A 54 -0.63 9.00 9.11
N GLU A 55 0.01 8.08 9.82
CA GLU A 55 1.05 8.40 10.79
C GLU A 55 2.40 7.85 10.33
N ASP A 56 3.48 8.56 10.63
CA ASP A 56 4.84 8.18 10.26
C ASP A 56 5.73 8.03 11.50
N VAL A 57 6.48 6.93 11.57
CA VAL A 57 7.42 6.60 12.65
C VAL A 57 6.81 6.80 14.06
N PRO A 58 5.69 6.12 14.38
CA PRO A 58 5.09 6.24 15.71
C PRO A 58 6.07 5.74 16.78
N ALA A 59 6.12 6.41 17.93
CA ALA A 59 7.08 6.11 19.00
C ALA A 59 7.04 4.65 19.50
N HIS A 60 5.87 4.01 19.43
CA HIS A 60 5.64 2.64 19.86
C HIS A 60 5.97 1.59 18.77
N HIS A 61 6.13 2.01 17.51
CA HIS A 61 6.54 1.17 16.38
C HIS A 61 7.35 1.99 15.34
N PRO A 62 8.62 2.34 15.60
CA PRO A 62 9.40 3.28 14.79
C PRO A 62 9.77 2.80 13.38
N TRP A 63 9.35 1.62 12.97
CA TRP A 63 9.52 1.06 11.63
C TRP A 63 8.24 1.12 10.77
N GLN A 64 7.17 1.72 11.30
CA GLN A 64 5.89 1.86 10.60
C GLN A 64 5.80 3.23 9.94
N HIS A 65 5.35 3.24 8.68
CA HIS A 65 5.27 4.44 7.84
C HIS A 65 3.96 4.46 7.08
N GLY A 66 3.05 5.40 7.35
CA GLY A 66 1.79 5.60 6.64
C GLY A 66 1.12 4.33 6.08
N LEU A 67 0.81 4.33 4.78
CA LEU A 67 0.30 3.14 4.08
C LEU A 67 1.45 2.36 3.44
N TYR A 68 1.59 1.10 3.83
CA TYR A 68 2.61 0.19 3.31
C TYR A 68 2.12 -1.27 3.36
N THR A 69 2.82 -2.14 2.63
CA THR A 69 2.69 -3.59 2.70
C THR A 69 3.93 -4.20 3.35
N GLY A 70 3.77 -5.28 4.12
CA GLY A 70 4.87 -5.90 4.84
C GLY A 70 4.69 -7.41 4.98
N LEU A 71 5.79 -8.15 4.89
CA LEU A 71 5.87 -9.55 5.29
C LEU A 71 6.81 -9.61 6.46
N LYS A 72 6.47 -10.35 7.51
CA LYS A 72 7.30 -10.37 8.72
C LYS A 72 8.61 -11.10 8.46
N ARG A 73 8.54 -12.33 7.95
CA ARG A 73 9.70 -13.11 7.49
C ARG A 73 9.44 -13.83 6.19
N VAL A 74 10.47 -13.93 5.36
CA VAL A 74 10.48 -14.70 4.10
C VAL A 74 11.72 -15.59 4.10
N ASN A 75 11.56 -16.91 4.03
CA ASN A 75 12.66 -17.88 4.12
C ASN A 75 13.56 -17.67 5.35
N GLY A 76 12.97 -17.26 6.47
CA GLY A 76 13.70 -16.95 7.69
C GLY A 76 14.46 -15.61 7.66
N VAL A 77 14.34 -14.79 6.62
CA VAL A 77 14.88 -13.42 6.56
C VAL A 77 13.86 -12.45 7.16
N GLY A 78 14.30 -11.54 8.02
CA GLY A 78 13.45 -10.53 8.67
C GLY A 78 13.21 -9.32 7.77
N PHE A 79 11.95 -8.90 7.63
CA PHE A 79 11.61 -7.68 6.88
C PHE A 79 10.75 -6.71 7.69
N TRP A 80 10.29 -7.10 8.87
CA TRP A 80 9.31 -6.36 9.67
C TRP A 80 9.80 -5.01 10.17
N GLU A 81 10.95 -5.00 10.83
CA GLU A 81 11.49 -3.81 11.52
C GLU A 81 12.37 -2.93 10.63
N GLU A 82 12.53 -3.31 9.36
CA GLU A 82 13.28 -2.52 8.37
C GLU A 82 14.72 -2.16 8.81
N GLY A 83 15.36 -3.06 9.56
CA GLY A 83 16.72 -2.84 10.07
C GLY A 83 16.83 -1.85 11.23
N VAL A 84 15.73 -1.27 11.72
CA VAL A 84 15.75 -0.25 12.78
C VAL A 84 16.42 -0.76 14.07
N ARG A 85 16.25 -2.04 14.39
CA ARG A 85 16.90 -2.68 15.55
C ARG A 85 18.16 -3.47 15.21
N GLY A 86 18.63 -3.41 13.97
CA GLY A 86 19.85 -4.09 13.51
C GLY A 86 19.78 -5.61 13.60
N GLY A 87 18.66 -6.22 13.22
CA GLY A 87 18.52 -7.68 13.23
C GLY A 87 19.56 -8.35 12.33
N ALA A 88 20.29 -9.33 12.86
CA ALA A 88 21.37 -10.02 12.13
C ALA A 88 20.90 -10.77 10.86
N THR A 89 19.58 -10.94 10.69
CA THR A 89 18.96 -11.62 9.54
C THR A 89 18.05 -10.69 8.75
N ASP A 90 18.16 -9.37 8.94
CA ASP A 90 17.28 -8.43 8.26
C ASP A 90 17.64 -8.31 6.77
N GLY A 91 16.61 -8.37 5.93
CA GLY A 91 16.69 -8.14 4.51
C GLY A 91 16.62 -6.66 4.17
N THR A 92 16.68 -6.36 2.88
CA THR A 92 16.63 -4.99 2.34
C THR A 92 15.60 -4.85 1.24
N PHE A 93 15.05 -3.65 1.10
CA PHE A 93 14.08 -3.28 0.08
C PHE A 93 14.75 -2.44 -1.00
N HIS A 94 14.49 -2.75 -2.26
CA HIS A 94 15.05 -2.02 -3.40
C HIS A 94 13.90 -1.53 -4.28
N PRO A 95 13.21 -0.45 -3.86
CA PRO A 95 12.07 0.07 -4.58
C PRO A 95 12.49 0.86 -5.82
N ARG A 96 11.67 0.76 -6.86
CA ARG A 96 11.74 1.55 -8.08
C ARG A 96 10.36 2.16 -8.31
N LEU A 97 10.29 3.49 -8.20
CA LEU A 97 9.09 4.26 -8.51
C LEU A 97 9.03 4.51 -10.02
N GLU A 98 7.89 4.19 -10.62
CA GLU A 98 7.63 4.46 -12.03
C GLU A 98 6.93 5.81 -12.21
N ALA A 99 7.03 6.38 -13.41
CA ALA A 99 6.38 7.65 -13.72
C ALA A 99 4.84 7.54 -13.57
N PRO A 100 4.18 8.49 -12.89
CA PRO A 100 2.74 8.47 -12.70
C PRO A 100 2.00 8.82 -14.00
N THR A 101 0.74 8.41 -14.07
CA THR A 101 -0.24 8.91 -15.05
C THR A 101 -1.32 9.70 -14.32
N VAL A 102 -1.70 10.86 -14.85
CA VAL A 102 -2.74 11.71 -14.28
C VAL A 102 -3.82 11.97 -15.32
N THR A 103 -5.09 11.89 -14.91
CA THR A 103 -6.24 12.18 -15.76
C THR A 103 -7.34 12.81 -14.92
N GLY A 104 -7.58 14.11 -15.12
CA GLY A 104 -8.54 14.87 -14.31
C GLY A 104 -8.21 14.77 -12.82
N ALA A 105 -9.21 14.37 -12.03
CA ALA A 105 -9.10 14.19 -10.58
C ALA A 105 -8.50 12.83 -10.15
N SER A 106 -7.81 12.10 -11.05
CA SER A 106 -7.25 10.77 -10.77
C SER A 106 -5.75 10.70 -11.10
N ALA A 107 -4.98 10.06 -10.21
CA ALA A 107 -3.56 9.77 -10.38
C ALA A 107 -3.32 8.27 -10.15
N SER A 108 -2.55 7.63 -11.02
CA SER A 108 -2.12 6.24 -10.88
C SER A 108 -0.60 6.14 -10.96
N TRP A 109 0.01 5.33 -10.11
CA TRP A 109 1.46 5.11 -10.08
C TRP A 109 1.80 3.68 -9.68
N ARG A 110 3.03 3.26 -9.95
CA ARG A 110 3.52 1.91 -9.64
C ARG A 110 4.84 1.98 -8.90
N VAL A 111 4.97 1.13 -7.88
CA VAL A 111 6.24 0.85 -7.20
C VAL A 111 6.54 -0.64 -7.34
N GLU A 112 7.70 -0.94 -7.89
CA GLU A 112 8.24 -2.30 -7.91
C GLU A 112 9.42 -2.41 -6.93
N THR A 113 9.35 -3.34 -6.00
CA THR A 113 10.33 -3.49 -4.92
C THR A 113 10.95 -4.87 -4.96
N ALA A 114 12.27 -4.96 -5.15
CA ALA A 114 12.97 -6.20 -4.94
C ALA A 114 13.30 -6.38 -3.44
N TRP A 115 12.91 -7.52 -2.89
CA TRP A 115 13.18 -7.91 -1.51
C TRP A 115 14.38 -8.84 -1.51
N ARG A 116 15.45 -8.44 -0.81
CA ARG A 116 16.71 -9.16 -0.82
C ARG A 116 17.10 -9.62 0.58
N ALA A 117 17.64 -10.82 0.68
CA ALA A 117 18.25 -11.31 1.91
C ALA A 117 19.56 -10.57 2.23
N LEU A 118 20.09 -10.82 3.42
CA LEU A 118 21.46 -10.45 3.77
C LEU A 118 22.44 -11.07 2.74
N GLY A 119 23.38 -10.27 2.24
CA GLY A 119 24.28 -10.66 1.15
C GLY A 119 23.72 -10.45 -0.26
N GLY A 120 22.50 -9.93 -0.40
CA GLY A 120 21.95 -9.45 -1.66
C GLY A 120 21.19 -10.48 -2.50
N GLN A 121 20.98 -11.70 -1.99
CA GLN A 121 20.16 -12.70 -2.68
C GLN A 121 18.74 -12.16 -2.89
N HIS A 122 18.28 -12.13 -4.14
CA HIS A 122 16.91 -11.75 -4.48
C HIS A 122 15.94 -12.87 -4.08
N LEU A 123 14.95 -12.54 -3.23
CA LEU A 123 13.94 -13.50 -2.76
C LEU A 123 12.64 -13.37 -3.57
N LEU A 124 12.13 -12.15 -3.68
CA LEU A 124 10.90 -11.85 -4.40
C LEU A 124 10.90 -10.41 -4.92
N THR A 125 10.04 -10.17 -5.89
CA THR A 125 9.66 -8.84 -6.36
C THR A 125 8.22 -8.56 -5.94
N GLU A 126 8.01 -7.43 -5.29
CA GLU A 126 6.69 -6.92 -4.96
C GLU A 126 6.32 -5.83 -5.96
N ALA A 127 5.07 -5.80 -6.40
CA ALA A 127 4.53 -4.73 -7.20
C ALA A 127 3.27 -4.16 -6.55
N GLN A 128 3.29 -2.84 -6.31
CA GLN A 128 2.16 -2.05 -5.87
C GLN A 128 1.73 -1.13 -7.02
N VAL A 129 0.49 -1.27 -7.49
CA VAL A 129 -0.12 -0.33 -8.43
C VAL A 129 -1.21 0.42 -7.69
N TRP A 130 -0.98 1.70 -7.47
CA TRP A 130 -1.87 2.57 -6.73
C TRP A 130 -2.71 3.42 -7.69
N ARG A 131 -3.93 3.74 -7.24
CA ARG A 131 -4.78 4.74 -7.88
C ARG A 131 -5.44 5.59 -6.80
N LEU A 132 -5.17 6.89 -6.80
CA LEU A 132 -5.90 7.88 -6.02
C LEU A 132 -6.88 8.60 -6.93
N THR A 133 -8.15 8.68 -6.52
CA THR A 133 -9.16 9.51 -7.20
C THR A 133 -9.83 10.42 -6.19
N ASP A 134 -9.78 11.72 -6.45
CA ASP A 134 -10.49 12.74 -5.67
C ASP A 134 -11.96 12.79 -6.09
N GLN A 135 -12.87 12.63 -5.12
CA GLN A 135 -14.33 12.73 -5.28
C GLN A 135 -14.91 13.97 -4.56
N GLY A 136 -14.05 14.89 -4.13
CA GLY A 136 -14.41 16.09 -3.39
C GLY A 136 -14.51 15.79 -1.90
N GLU A 137 -15.64 15.22 -1.48
CA GLU A 137 -15.91 14.91 -0.06
C GLU A 137 -15.17 13.67 0.46
N HIS A 138 -14.64 12.84 -0.43
CA HIS A 138 -13.89 11.63 -0.09
C HIS A 138 -12.87 11.27 -1.18
N TYR A 139 -11.96 10.36 -0.84
CA TYR A 139 -11.03 9.76 -1.80
C TYR A 139 -11.38 8.30 -2.06
N LEU A 140 -11.11 7.85 -3.29
CA LEU A 140 -10.95 6.43 -3.59
C LEU A 140 -9.47 6.16 -3.78
N LEU A 141 -8.87 5.37 -2.88
CA LEU A 141 -7.49 4.92 -2.99
C LEU A 141 -7.47 3.39 -3.16
N GLY A 142 -7.17 2.96 -4.39
CA GLY A 142 -7.04 1.54 -4.74
C GLY A 142 -5.59 1.08 -4.72
N LEU A 143 -5.38 -0.17 -4.31
CA LEU A 143 -4.10 -0.87 -4.42
C LEU A 143 -4.32 -2.21 -5.14
N ASN A 144 -3.67 -2.39 -6.28
CA ASN A 144 -3.45 -3.72 -6.85
C ASN A 144 -2.05 -4.17 -6.45
N TRP A 145 -1.98 -5.24 -5.68
CA TRP A 145 -0.76 -5.75 -5.07
C TRP A 145 -0.46 -7.16 -5.58
N SER A 146 0.79 -7.40 -5.97
CA SER A 146 1.24 -8.72 -6.37
C SER A 146 2.67 -8.98 -5.89
N LEU A 147 2.97 -10.26 -5.69
CA LEU A 147 4.31 -10.75 -5.40
C LEU A 147 4.74 -11.66 -6.54
N GLN A 148 6.02 -11.66 -6.86
CA GLN A 148 6.64 -12.61 -7.76
C GLN A 148 7.83 -13.24 -7.04
N ALA A 149 7.71 -14.53 -6.75
CA ALA A 149 8.76 -15.31 -6.13
C ALA A 149 9.93 -15.54 -7.12
N ALA A 150 11.16 -15.23 -6.70
CA ALA A 150 12.37 -15.60 -7.46
C ALA A 150 12.95 -16.94 -7.00
N VAL A 151 12.59 -17.37 -5.79
CA VAL A 151 12.92 -18.66 -5.18
C VAL A 151 11.67 -19.22 -4.51
N ASP A 152 11.67 -20.50 -4.12
CA ASP A 152 10.59 -21.04 -3.29
C ASP A 152 10.46 -20.25 -1.98
N LEU A 153 9.25 -19.85 -1.62
CA LEU A 153 8.99 -18.99 -0.47
C LEU A 153 8.24 -19.71 0.67
N ASP A 154 8.79 -19.62 1.87
CA ASP A 154 8.10 -19.80 3.16
C ASP A 154 7.90 -18.43 3.81
N ILE A 155 6.65 -17.97 3.88
CA ILE A 155 6.29 -16.65 4.40
C ILE A 155 5.66 -16.83 5.78
N GLU A 156 6.31 -16.30 6.82
CA GLU A 156 5.72 -16.16 8.14
C GLU A 156 4.91 -14.86 8.17
N ALA A 157 3.60 -14.98 8.38
CA ALA A 157 2.64 -13.89 8.65
C ALA A 157 2.83 -12.62 7.79
N GLY A 158 1.92 -12.40 6.85
CA GLY A 158 1.80 -11.12 6.14
C GLY A 158 1.08 -10.07 7.00
N TYR A 159 1.50 -8.81 6.90
CA TYR A 159 0.75 -7.66 7.40
C TYR A 159 0.60 -6.63 6.29
N GLY A 160 -0.64 -6.32 5.95
CA GLY A 160 -0.98 -5.19 5.09
C GLY A 160 -2.04 -4.33 5.77
N GLY A 161 -1.73 -3.07 6.02
CA GLY A 161 -2.67 -2.10 6.59
C GLY A 161 -1.99 -0.97 7.36
N PRO A 162 -2.63 0.21 7.49
CA PRO A 162 -2.08 1.35 8.23
C PRO A 162 -2.04 1.13 9.76
N PRO A 163 -1.18 1.89 10.48
CA PRO A 163 -1.57 2.44 11.79
C PRO A 163 -2.71 3.46 11.56
N TYR A 164 -3.94 2.98 11.67
CA TYR A 164 -5.16 3.76 11.47
C TYR A 164 -5.57 4.50 12.75
N ARG A 165 -6.08 5.74 12.62
CA ARG A 165 -6.64 6.54 13.73
C ARG A 165 -8.18 6.61 13.62
N PRO A 166 -8.95 5.77 14.35
CA PRO A 166 -10.41 5.73 14.29
C PRO A 166 -11.11 7.07 14.59
N ALA A 167 -10.45 7.93 15.37
CA ALA A 167 -10.98 9.22 15.77
C ALA A 167 -11.15 10.24 14.62
N THR A 168 -10.69 9.91 13.39
CA THR A 168 -10.68 10.84 12.26
C THR A 168 -11.65 10.49 11.11
N GLY A 169 -12.51 9.47 11.28
CA GLY A 169 -13.70 9.31 10.43
C GLY A 169 -13.53 8.66 9.04
N GLY A 170 -12.70 7.60 8.91
CA GLY A 170 -12.64 6.77 7.68
C GLY A 170 -13.03 5.31 7.93
N ASP A 171 -13.53 4.58 6.94
CA ASP A 171 -13.84 3.14 7.10
C ASP A 171 -12.81 2.25 6.39
N VAL A 172 -12.60 1.07 7.04
CA VAL A 172 -11.85 -0.21 6.82
C VAL A 172 -12.45 -1.34 5.92
N LEU A 173 -12.58 -1.29 4.58
CA LEU A 173 -13.17 -2.28 3.66
C LEU A 173 -12.16 -3.05 2.78
N THR A 174 -11.83 -4.28 3.19
CA THR A 174 -11.16 -5.22 2.28
C THR A 174 -12.14 -5.83 1.26
N SER A 175 -11.64 -6.53 0.23
CA SER A 175 -12.46 -7.33 -0.69
C SER A 175 -13.32 -8.42 -0.02
N GLU A 176 -13.11 -8.67 1.28
CA GLU A 176 -13.85 -9.61 2.14
C GLU A 176 -14.79 -8.92 3.15
N GLY A 177 -14.88 -7.59 3.16
CA GLY A 177 -15.58 -6.80 4.19
C GLY A 177 -14.68 -6.40 5.37
N SER A 178 -15.28 -5.78 6.40
CA SER A 178 -14.55 -5.18 7.54
C SER A 178 -13.97 -6.25 8.49
N GLY A 179 -12.66 -6.21 8.78
CA GLY A 179 -12.03 -7.04 9.81
C GLY A 179 -10.51 -7.22 9.68
N LYS A 180 -9.85 -7.57 10.80
CA LYS A 180 -8.42 -7.98 10.82
C LYS A 180 -8.25 -9.37 10.22
N VAL A 181 -7.20 -9.55 9.42
CA VAL A 181 -6.85 -10.84 8.80
C VAL A 181 -5.42 -11.23 9.24
N ASP A 182 -5.22 -12.52 9.56
CA ASP A 182 -3.92 -13.16 9.78
C ASP A 182 -3.76 -14.28 8.74
N SER A 183 -2.56 -14.46 8.16
CA SER A 183 -2.30 -15.59 7.27
C SER A 183 -0.82 -15.96 7.12
N ARG A 184 -0.55 -17.27 7.15
CA ARG A 184 0.70 -17.89 6.69
C ARG A 184 0.48 -18.44 5.28
N ALA A 185 1.44 -18.27 4.37
CA ALA A 185 1.33 -18.71 2.97
C ALA A 185 2.64 -19.36 2.46
N ARG A 186 2.51 -20.28 1.50
CA ARG A 186 3.61 -20.92 0.75
C ARG A 186 3.39 -20.66 -0.75
N ALA A 187 4.43 -20.29 -1.48
CA ALA A 187 4.35 -20.01 -2.93
C ALA A 187 5.59 -20.53 -3.69
N ARG A 188 5.37 -21.01 -4.93
CA ARG A 188 6.41 -21.48 -5.85
C ARG A 188 6.66 -20.45 -6.97
N PRO A 189 7.83 -20.44 -7.65
CA PRO A 189 8.24 -19.49 -8.70
C PRO A 189 7.33 -19.29 -9.95
N LEU A 190 6.10 -19.78 -9.97
CA LEU A 190 5.15 -19.56 -11.05
C LEU A 190 3.71 -19.18 -10.59
N ASP A 191 3.43 -19.20 -9.28
CA ASP A 191 2.05 -19.17 -8.75
C ASP A 191 1.54 -17.79 -8.27
N ALA A 192 2.29 -16.70 -8.46
CA ALA A 192 2.09 -15.50 -7.63
C ALA A 192 1.40 -14.30 -8.31
N ALA A 193 1.03 -14.38 -9.59
CA ALA A 193 0.22 -13.35 -10.24
C ALA A 193 -1.28 -13.53 -9.96
N ARG A 194 -1.72 -13.31 -8.71
CA ARG A 194 -3.15 -13.22 -8.39
C ARG A 194 -3.60 -11.76 -8.48
N ARG A 195 -4.41 -11.45 -9.49
CA ARG A 195 -5.08 -10.15 -9.65
C ARG A 195 -6.14 -9.99 -8.56
N ALA A 196 -6.11 -8.87 -7.86
CA ALA A 196 -7.28 -8.37 -7.13
C ALA A 196 -8.02 -7.40 -8.06
N ASP A 197 -9.21 -7.78 -8.50
CA ASP A 197 -10.08 -6.93 -9.34
C ASP A 197 -11.05 -6.10 -8.47
N ASP A 198 -11.42 -4.94 -9.04
CA ASP A 198 -12.13 -3.80 -8.47
C ASP A 198 -13.32 -4.10 -7.52
N ALA A 199 -13.39 -3.38 -6.39
CA ALA A 199 -14.59 -3.30 -5.57
C ALA A 199 -15.44 -2.07 -5.96
N SER A 200 -16.66 -2.32 -6.44
CA SER A 200 -17.71 -1.30 -6.61
C SER A 200 -18.90 -1.63 -5.71
N TRP A 201 -19.44 -0.66 -4.98
CA TRP A 201 -20.59 -0.85 -4.10
C TRP A 201 -21.92 -0.51 -4.78
N ARG A 202 -22.91 -1.41 -4.63
CA ARG A 202 -24.36 -1.11 -4.67
C ARG A 202 -25.04 -1.79 -3.49
N ARG A 203 -26.12 -1.17 -2.99
CA ARG A 203 -26.92 -1.65 -1.87
C ARG A 203 -27.96 -2.68 -2.35
N LEU A 204 -28.07 -3.82 -1.66
CA LEU A 204 -29.30 -4.45 -1.10
C LEU A 204 -29.25 -6.01 -1.10
N ASP A 205 -29.82 -6.53 -0.01
CA ASP A 205 -30.42 -7.86 0.24
C ASP A 205 -29.94 -9.17 -0.47
N GLY A 206 -29.50 -10.12 0.37
CA GLY A 206 -30.03 -11.50 0.34
C GLY A 206 -29.38 -12.58 -0.54
N SER A 207 -28.48 -13.37 0.07
CA SER A 207 -28.19 -14.82 -0.18
C SER A 207 -27.11 -15.20 -1.24
N PRO A 208 -26.52 -16.42 -1.23
CA PRO A 208 -25.15 -16.61 -0.73
C PRO A 208 -24.14 -17.44 -1.61
N ARG A 209 -22.83 -17.25 -1.28
CA ARG A 209 -21.66 -18.18 -1.30
C ARG A 209 -20.93 -18.59 -2.61
N GLN A 210 -19.58 -18.57 -2.54
CA GLN A 210 -18.65 -19.75 -2.63
C GLN A 210 -17.19 -19.37 -2.24
N PRO A 211 -16.30 -20.33 -1.88
CA PRO A 211 -15.21 -20.14 -0.89
C PRO A 211 -13.94 -19.47 -1.43
N ARG A 212 -13.31 -18.64 -0.61
CA ARG A 212 -12.13 -17.82 -0.92
C ARG A 212 -10.97 -18.13 0.04
N LEU A 213 -9.73 -18.13 -0.47
CA LEU A 213 -8.49 -18.13 0.32
C LEU A 213 -7.90 -16.70 0.29
N PRO A 214 -7.25 -16.23 1.37
CA PRO A 214 -7.18 -14.80 1.70
C PRO A 214 -6.20 -14.04 0.80
N GLY A 215 -6.72 -13.11 0.00
CA GLY A 215 -5.97 -11.99 -0.57
C GLY A 215 -6.17 -10.75 0.32
N PHE A 216 -5.12 -9.95 0.50
CA PHE A 216 -5.07 -8.84 1.46
C PHE A 216 -5.09 -7.46 0.79
N VAL A 217 -5.43 -6.46 1.63
CA VAL A 217 -5.41 -4.97 1.47
C VAL A 217 -6.57 -4.42 0.62
N ALA A 218 -7.20 -3.27 0.86
CA ALA A 218 -6.98 -2.09 1.71
C ALA A 218 -8.29 -1.32 1.89
N LEU A 219 -8.25 -0.33 2.79
CA LEU A 219 -9.20 0.77 3.02
C LEU A 219 -10.60 0.43 3.37
#